data_AF-A0A542BFK3-F1
#
_entry.id   AF-A0A542BFK3-F1
#
_cell.length_a   1.000
_cell.length_b   1.000
_cell.length_c   1.000
_cell.angle_alpha   90.00
_cell.angle_beta   90.00
_cell.angle_gamma   90.00
#
_symmetry.space_group_name_H-M   'P 1'
#
loop_
_entity.id
_entity.type
_entity.pdbx_description
1 polymer ?
#
loop_
_entity_poly.entity_id
_entity_poly.type
_entity_poly.pdbx_seq_one_letter_code
_entity_poly.pdbx_strand_id
1 'polypeptide(L)'
;MTDLKEHGRLIRQFLKAARELQALGLVEDAENKTLASIQHELVSRSTPGAGYKQEYPRHGARWEEDEKQQLIARATAADFDVNAFAREYQRRPESVITCMTRLGLIDKNHNAH
;
A
#
# COMPACT_ATOMS: atom_id res chain seq x y z
N MET A 1 14.70 -3.54 -17.70
CA MET A 1 13.70 -4.64 -17.75
C MET A 1 14.45 -5.92 -17.43
N THR A 2 14.37 -6.41 -16.20
CA THR A 2 15.04 -7.65 -15.80
C THR A 2 14.41 -8.82 -16.57
N ASP A 3 15.25 -9.67 -17.17
CA ASP A 3 14.84 -10.74 -18.08
C ASP A 3 13.98 -11.77 -17.32
N LEU A 4 12.84 -12.16 -17.91
CA LEU A 4 11.94 -13.16 -17.36
C LEU A 4 12.68 -14.50 -17.09
N LYS A 5 13.72 -14.79 -17.88
CA LYS A 5 14.59 -15.95 -17.70
C LYS A 5 15.42 -15.89 -16.42
N GLU A 6 15.87 -14.70 -16.05
CA GLU A 6 16.67 -14.47 -14.83
C GLU A 6 15.80 -14.68 -13.59
N HIS A 7 14.57 -14.17 -13.60
CA HIS A 7 13.59 -14.43 -12.54
C HIS A 7 13.30 -15.94 -12.39
N GLY A 8 13.09 -16.66 -13.49
CA GLY A 8 12.89 -18.11 -13.45
C GLY A 8 14.07 -18.86 -12.84
N ARG A 9 15.31 -18.40 -13.08
CA ARG A 9 16.51 -18.98 -12.47
C ARG A 9 16.54 -18.74 -10.96
N LEU A 10 16.27 -17.52 -10.51
CA LEU A 10 16.28 -17.15 -9.09
C LEU A 10 15.24 -17.94 -8.29
N ILE A 11 14.03 -18.12 -8.84
CA ILE A 11 12.97 -18.92 -8.21
C ILE A 11 13.40 -20.39 -8.03
N ARG A 12 14.04 -21.00 -9.04
CA ARG A 12 14.53 -22.38 -8.94
C ARG A 12 15.63 -22.53 -7.89
N GLN A 13 16.52 -21.54 -7.79
CA GLN A 13 17.59 -21.54 -6.77
C GLN A 13 17.02 -21.43 -5.36
N PHE A 14 16.06 -20.52 -5.16
CA PHE A 14 15.36 -20.36 -3.88
C PHE A 14 14.69 -21.66 -3.43
N LEU A 15 13.94 -22.31 -4.33
CA LEU A 15 13.23 -23.56 -4.00
C LEU A 15 14.18 -24.72 -3.66
N LYS A 16 15.32 -24.78 -4.34
CA LYS A 16 16.35 -25.78 -4.04
C LYS A 16 16.93 -25.56 -2.64
N ALA A 17 17.30 -24.32 -2.31
CA ALA A 17 17.85 -23.99 -0.99
C ALA A 17 16.84 -24.26 0.15
N ALA A 18 15.56 -23.96 -0.06
CA ALA A 18 14.51 -24.24 0.93
C ALA A 18 14.40 -25.75 1.25
N ARG A 19 14.47 -26.62 0.21
CA ARG A 19 14.48 -28.08 0.39
C ARG A 19 15.73 -28.58 1.10
N GLU A 20 16.89 -28.00 0.80
CA GLU A 20 18.14 -28.35 1.46
C GLU A 20 18.12 -27.98 2.96
N LEU A 21 17.58 -26.81 3.31
CA LEU A 21 17.40 -26.42 4.72
C LEU A 21 16.41 -27.32 5.46
N GLN A 22 15.36 -27.79 4.79
CA GLN A 22 14.42 -28.77 5.34
C GLN A 22 15.09 -30.15 5.56
N ALA A 23 15.90 -30.61 4.61
CA ALA A 23 16.65 -31.86 4.74
C ALA A 23 17.67 -31.82 5.89
N LEU A 24 18.17 -30.62 6.22
CA LEU A 24 19.04 -30.37 7.38
C LEU A 24 18.26 -30.22 8.70
N GLY A 25 16.93 -30.29 8.69
CA GLY A 25 16.08 -30.13 9.87
C GLY A 25 16.07 -28.69 10.43
N LEU A 26 16.58 -27.72 9.68
CA LEU A 26 16.65 -26.30 10.09
C LEU A 26 15.32 -25.57 9.87
N VAL A 27 14.48 -26.12 8.99
CA VAL A 27 13.11 -25.66 8.72
C VAL A 27 12.23 -26.90 8.71
N GLU A 28 11.35 -27.02 9.70
CA GLU A 28 10.52 -28.23 9.88
C GLU A 28 9.43 -28.37 8.81
N ASP A 29 9.03 -27.26 8.18
CA ASP A 29 7.85 -27.24 7.34
C ASP A 29 7.94 -26.22 6.19
N ALA A 30 8.87 -26.47 5.26
CA ALA A 30 8.96 -25.67 4.03
C ALA A 30 7.74 -25.85 3.11
N GLU A 31 6.86 -26.83 3.39
CA GLU A 31 5.66 -27.13 2.63
C GLU A 31 4.37 -26.50 3.21
N ASN A 32 4.26 -26.24 4.53
CA ASN A 32 3.07 -25.62 5.16
C ASN A 32 3.02 -24.09 5.23
N LYS A 33 3.82 -23.40 4.42
CA LYS A 33 3.23 -22.27 3.68
C LYS A 33 3.39 -22.61 2.22
N THR A 34 2.28 -23.05 1.61
CA THR A 34 2.27 -23.38 0.19
C THR A 34 2.97 -22.27 -0.59
N LEU A 35 3.70 -22.60 -1.65
CA LEU A 35 4.32 -21.59 -2.52
C LEU A 35 3.30 -20.49 -2.91
N ALA A 36 2.02 -20.86 -3.02
CA ALA A 36 0.89 -19.95 -3.21
C ALA A 36 0.66 -19.00 -2.02
N SER A 37 0.80 -19.43 -0.77
CA SER A 37 0.75 -18.57 0.42
C SER A 37 1.94 -17.62 0.50
N ILE A 38 3.15 -18.08 0.20
CA ILE A 38 4.35 -17.21 0.15
C ILE A 38 4.23 -16.23 -1.01
N GLN A 39 3.78 -16.67 -2.18
CA GLN A 39 3.48 -15.83 -3.32
C GLN A 39 2.37 -14.84 -3.00
N HIS A 40 1.30 -15.25 -2.31
CA HIS A 40 0.22 -14.36 -1.89
C HIS A 40 0.70 -13.31 -0.90
N GLU A 41 1.56 -13.68 0.05
CA GLU A 41 2.12 -12.76 1.04
C GLU A 41 3.18 -11.83 0.43
N LEU A 42 3.97 -12.30 -0.53
CA LEU A 42 4.89 -11.45 -1.29
C LEU A 42 4.13 -10.51 -2.22
N VAL A 43 3.09 -10.97 -2.92
CA VAL A 43 2.22 -10.11 -3.74
C VAL A 43 1.49 -9.10 -2.85
N SER A 44 0.96 -9.49 -1.70
CA SER A 44 0.30 -8.56 -0.78
C SER A 44 1.25 -7.58 -0.11
N ARG A 45 2.57 -7.82 -0.10
CA ARG A 45 3.58 -6.89 0.42
C ARG A 45 4.29 -6.09 -0.67
N SER A 46 4.29 -6.57 -1.92
CA SER A 46 4.98 -5.95 -3.06
C SER A 46 4.05 -5.23 -4.04
N THR A 47 2.73 -5.44 -3.94
CA THR A 47 1.76 -4.70 -4.76
C THR A 47 1.62 -3.28 -4.21
N PRO A 48 1.82 -2.23 -5.03
CA PRO A 48 1.55 -0.86 -4.63
C PRO A 48 0.12 -0.72 -4.11
N GLY A 49 -0.01 -0.54 -2.81
CA GLY A 49 -1.27 -0.36 -2.10
C GLY A 49 -1.96 -1.59 -1.54
N ALA A 50 -1.31 -2.75 -1.56
CA ALA A 50 -1.73 -3.85 -0.71
C ALA A 50 -1.47 -3.51 0.78
N GLY A 51 -2.50 -3.67 1.61
CA GLY A 51 -2.54 -3.17 2.99
C GLY A 51 -3.30 -1.85 3.17
N TYR A 52 -3.41 -0.98 2.15
CA TYR A 52 -4.11 0.30 2.32
C TYR A 52 -5.59 0.15 2.61
N LYS A 53 -6.28 -0.91 2.15
CA LYS A 53 -7.67 -1.14 2.57
C LYS A 53 -7.82 -1.57 4.03
N GLN A 54 -6.78 -2.14 4.63
CA GLN A 54 -6.80 -2.51 6.06
C GLN A 54 -6.56 -1.28 6.93
N GLU A 55 -5.65 -0.39 6.53
CA GLU A 55 -5.31 0.83 7.27
C GLU A 55 -6.26 2.01 6.94
N TYR A 56 -6.73 2.08 5.70
CA TYR A 56 -7.62 3.11 5.16
C TYR A 56 -8.79 2.45 4.42
N PRO A 57 -9.87 2.06 5.15
CA PRO A 57 -11.02 1.34 4.59
C PRO A 57 -11.61 1.95 3.31
N ARG A 58 -11.54 3.28 3.16
CA ARG A 58 -12.04 4.02 1.97
C ARG A 58 -10.98 4.26 0.90
N HIS A 59 -9.88 3.50 0.90
CA HIS A 59 -8.88 3.55 -0.16
C HIS A 59 -9.50 3.19 -1.54
N GLY A 60 -9.40 4.12 -2.49
CA GLY A 60 -9.98 3.99 -3.83
C GLY A 60 -11.48 4.28 -3.91
N ALA A 61 -12.16 4.55 -2.79
CA ALA A 61 -13.57 4.93 -2.80
C ALA A 61 -13.78 6.33 -3.41
N ARG A 62 -14.91 6.51 -4.09
CA ARG A 62 -15.32 7.81 -4.64
C ARG A 62 -15.46 8.84 -3.52
N TRP A 63 -15.18 10.11 -3.84
CA TRP A 63 -15.41 11.23 -2.93
C TRP A 63 -16.86 11.66 -3.01
N GLU A 64 -17.53 11.64 -1.87
CA GLU A 64 -18.88 12.16 -1.73
C GLU A 64 -18.84 13.70 -1.75
N GLU A 65 -19.94 14.33 -2.14
CA GLU A 65 -19.95 15.78 -2.38
C GLU A 65 -19.94 16.58 -1.07
N ASP A 66 -20.64 16.09 -0.05
CA ASP A 66 -20.60 16.62 1.32
C ASP A 66 -19.20 16.55 1.94
N GLU A 67 -18.51 15.43 1.73
CA GLU A 67 -17.13 15.24 2.18
C GLU A 67 -16.17 16.24 1.54
N LYS A 68 -16.33 16.54 0.24
CA LYS A 68 -15.53 17.59 -0.43
C LYS A 68 -15.84 18.98 0.11
N GLN A 69 -17.12 19.29 0.38
CA GLN A 69 -17.51 20.57 0.98
C GLN A 69 -16.88 20.75 2.37
N GLN A 70 -16.85 19.69 3.18
CA GLN A 70 -16.16 19.70 4.48
C GLN A 70 -14.65 19.89 4.33
N LEU A 71 -14.03 19.25 3.34
CA LEU A 71 -12.62 19.45 3.05
C LEU A 71 -12.31 20.91 2.67
N ILE A 72 -13.14 21.53 1.81
CA ILE A 72 -12.98 22.94 1.42
C ILE A 72 -13.13 23.86 2.64
N ALA A 73 -14.18 23.67 3.44
CA ALA A 73 -14.47 24.51 4.59
C ALA A 73 -13.37 24.46 5.65
N ARG A 74 -12.78 23.28 5.89
CA ARG A 74 -11.71 23.11 6.87
C ARG A 74 -10.33 23.50 6.33
N ALA A 75 -10.08 23.34 5.04
CA ALA A 75 -8.81 23.72 4.41
C ALA A 75 -8.56 25.24 4.40
N THR A 76 -9.61 26.05 4.52
CA THR A 76 -9.45 27.51 4.67
C THR A 76 -8.97 27.94 6.07
N ALA A 77 -8.96 27.03 7.05
CA ALA A 77 -8.39 27.29 8.35
C ALA A 77 -6.85 27.17 8.31
N ALA A 78 -6.15 28.07 9.00
CA ALA A 78 -4.68 28.13 8.98
C ALA A 78 -3.99 26.90 9.60
N ASP A 79 -4.74 26.08 10.33
CA ASP A 79 -4.30 24.93 11.13
C ASP A 79 -4.82 23.58 10.59
N PHE A 80 -5.19 23.52 9.32
CA PHE A 80 -5.73 22.30 8.72
C PHE A 80 -4.75 21.11 8.79
N ASP A 81 -5.09 20.11 9.61
CA ASP A 81 -4.35 18.85 9.72
C ASP A 81 -4.90 17.78 8.76
N VAL A 82 -4.16 17.54 7.69
CA VAL A 82 -4.44 16.51 6.68
C VAL A 82 -4.57 15.12 7.32
N ASN A 83 -3.73 14.78 8.30
CA ASN A 83 -3.73 13.47 8.93
C ASN A 83 -4.93 13.27 9.87
N ALA A 84 -5.38 14.35 10.52
CA ALA A 84 -6.61 14.31 11.31
C ALA A 84 -7.84 14.10 10.41
N PHE A 85 -7.95 14.88 9.32
CA PHE A 85 -9.03 14.73 8.34
C PHE A 85 -9.02 13.33 7.71
N ALA A 86 -7.85 12.85 7.28
CA ALA A 86 -7.68 11.52 6.71
C ALA A 86 -8.19 10.41 7.64
N ARG A 87 -7.87 10.49 8.94
CA ARG A 87 -8.34 9.52 9.94
C ARG A 87 -9.85 9.58 10.16
N GLU A 88 -10.42 10.77 10.31
CA GLU A 88 -11.87 10.96 10.49
C GLU A 88 -12.66 10.36 9.33
N TYR A 89 -12.22 10.62 8.10
CA TYR A 89 -12.89 10.15 6.88
C TYR A 89 -12.38 8.79 6.38
N GLN A 90 -11.53 8.11 7.15
CA GLN A 90 -10.96 6.79 6.85
C GLN A 90 -10.26 6.73 5.47
N ARG A 91 -9.69 7.86 5.06
CA ARG A 91 -8.94 8.02 3.81
C ARG A 91 -7.46 8.03 4.08
N ARG A 92 -6.69 7.71 3.04
CA ARG A 92 -5.24 7.87 3.05
C ARG A 92 -4.88 9.37 2.96
N PRO A 93 -3.93 9.89 3.77
CA PRO A 93 -3.50 11.29 3.71
C PRO A 93 -3.14 11.77 2.29
N GLU A 94 -2.42 10.96 1.51
CA GLU A 94 -2.05 11.31 0.14
C GLU A 94 -3.25 11.43 -0.80
N SER A 95 -4.35 10.71 -0.51
CA SER A 95 -5.62 10.86 -1.24
C SER A 95 -6.28 12.21 -0.94
N VAL A 96 -6.21 12.66 0.32
CA VAL A 96 -6.70 13.98 0.75
C VAL A 96 -5.90 15.08 0.06
N ILE A 97 -4.56 15.01 0.07
CA ILE A 97 -3.68 15.96 -0.62
C ILE A 97 -4.00 16.01 -2.12
N THR A 98 -4.19 14.84 -2.75
CA THR A 98 -4.57 14.75 -4.16
C THR A 98 -5.92 15.42 -4.43
N CYS A 99 -6.89 15.23 -3.55
CA CYS A 99 -8.21 15.88 -3.64
C CYS A 99 -8.09 17.40 -3.48
N MET A 100 -7.36 17.88 -2.47
CA MET A 100 -7.11 19.31 -2.24
C MET A 100 -6.44 19.98 -3.44
N THR A 101 -5.43 19.31 -4.03
CA THR A 101 -4.75 19.79 -5.25
C THR A 101 -5.71 19.89 -6.43
N ARG A 102 -6.60 18.88 -6.62
CA ARG A 102 -7.61 18.89 -7.68
C ARG A 102 -8.67 19.97 -7.48
N LEU A 103 -8.99 20.29 -6.23
CA LEU A 103 -9.91 21.35 -5.84
C LEU A 103 -9.25 22.74 -5.84
N GLY A 104 -7.94 22.84 -6.13
CA GLY A 104 -7.20 24.09 -6.16
C GLY A 104 -6.96 24.71 -4.77
N LEU A 105 -7.05 23.91 -3.70
CA LEU A 105 -6.85 24.36 -2.33
C LEU A 105 -5.37 24.47 -1.96
N ILE A 106 -4.51 23.71 -2.63
CA ILE A 106 -3.05 23.71 -2.45
C ILE A 106 -2.37 23.54 -3.82
N ASP A 107 -1.16 24.10 -3.95
CA ASP A 107 -0.36 23.95 -5.17
C ASP A 107 0.18 22.53 -5.33
N LYS A 108 0.37 22.10 -6.59
CA LYS A 108 0.95 20.78 -6.94
C LYS A 108 2.34 20.51 -6.34
N ASN A 109 3.03 21.55 -5.84
CA ASN A 109 4.37 21.47 -5.27
C ASN A 109 4.37 21.49 -3.72
N HIS A 110 3.21 21.32 -3.08
CA HIS A 110 3.16 21.17 -1.62
C HIS A 110 3.76 19.81 -1.23
N ASN A 111 5.08 19.79 -0.99
CA ASN A 111 5.78 18.66 -0.38
C ASN A 111 5.29 18.54 1.07
N ALA A 112 4.61 17.44 1.37
CA ALA A 112 4.39 17.02 2.75
C ALA A 112 5.75 16.70 3.38
N HIS A 113 6.24 17.62 4.22
CA HIS A 113 7.36 17.38 5.13
C HIS A 113 6.83 16.85 6.47
#